data_AF-A0A942CPC9-F1
#
_entry.id   AF-A0A942CPC9-F1
#
_cell.length_a   1.000
_cell.length_b   1.000
_cell.length_c   1.000
_cell.angle_alpha   90.00
_cell.angle_beta   90.00
_cell.angle_gamma   90.00
#
_symmetry.space_group_name_H-M   'P 1'
#
loop_
_entity.id
_entity.type
_entity.pdbx_description
1 polymer ?
#
loop_
_entity_poly.entity_id
_entity_poly.type
_entity_poly.pdbx_seq_one_letter_code
_entity_poly.pdbx_strand_id
1 'polypeptide(L)' 'MISERLDKLVEEMVAKGVQFDDAVHEFEKRFIVKVLGANDGSLTRTAEILGIHRNTLTRKMGEYKIKKRS' A
#
# COMPACT_ATOMS: atom_id res chain seq x y z
N MET A 1 11.37 -13.34 12.24
CA MET A 1 11.10 -13.29 10.77
C MET A 1 10.03 -12.24 10.47
N ILE A 2 9.80 -11.84 9.21
CA ILE A 2 8.72 -10.87 8.87
C ILE A 2 7.35 -11.38 9.36
N SER A 3 7.12 -12.69 9.34
CA SER A 3 5.87 -13.33 9.82
C SER A 3 5.53 -12.93 11.24
N GLU A 4 6.44 -13.10 12.21
CA GLU A 4 6.17 -12.81 13.63
C GLU A 4 5.81 -11.35 13.91
N ARG A 5 6.40 -10.41 13.14
CA ARG A 5 6.07 -8.98 13.28
C ARG A 5 4.72 -8.65 12.67
N LEU A 6 4.37 -9.34 11.58
CA LEU A 6 3.07 -9.18 10.93
C LEU A 6 1.96 -9.80 11.78
N ASP A 7 2.19 -10.99 12.35
CA ASP A 7 1.24 -11.69 13.21
C ASP A 7 0.85 -10.83 14.41
N LYS A 8 1.84 -10.25 15.10
CA LYS A 8 1.60 -9.30 16.22
C LYS A 8 0.80 -8.07 15.79
N LEU A 9 1.05 -7.54 14.60
CA LEU A 9 0.30 -6.40 14.08
C LEU A 9 -1.16 -6.80 13.81
N VAL A 10 -1.38 -7.97 13.22
CA VAL A 10 -2.73 -8.49 12.93
C VAL A 10 -3.49 -8.75 14.24
N GLU A 11 -2.85 -9.36 15.24
CA GLU A 11 -3.43 -9.54 16.58
C GLU A 11 -3.88 -8.20 17.19
N GLU A 12 -3.03 -7.17 17.11
CA GLU A 12 -3.36 -5.83 17.62
C GLU A 12 -4.53 -5.19 16.86
N MET A 13 -4.57 -5.33 15.53
CA MET A 13 -5.65 -4.80 14.69
C MET A 13 -6.99 -5.47 15.02
N VAL A 14 -6.99 -6.80 15.21
CA VAL A 14 -8.18 -7.55 15.62
C VAL A 14 -8.61 -7.16 17.03
N ALA A 15 -7.68 -7.06 17.98
CA ALA A 15 -7.99 -6.66 19.36
C ALA A 15 -8.58 -5.24 19.45
N LYS A 16 -8.21 -4.35 18.53
CA LYS A 16 -8.74 -2.98 18.44
C LYS A 16 -10.02 -2.87 17.60
N GLY A 17 -10.52 -3.98 17.04
CA GLY A 17 -11.73 -3.99 16.22
C GLY A 17 -11.57 -3.29 14.86
N VAL A 18 -10.37 -3.27 14.30
CA VAL A 18 -10.13 -2.72 12.95
C VAL A 18 -10.88 -3.58 11.94
N GLN A 19 -11.68 -2.94 11.08
CA GLN A 19 -12.37 -3.66 10.02
C GLN A 19 -11.39 -4.18 8.98
N PHE A 20 -11.68 -5.35 8.43
CA PHE A 20 -10.82 -5.96 7.42
C PHE A 20 -10.59 -5.04 6.21
N ASP A 21 -11.64 -4.37 5.74
CA ASP A 21 -11.54 -3.45 4.60
C ASP A 21 -10.64 -2.24 4.90
N ASP A 22 -10.71 -1.69 6.13
CA ASP A 22 -9.82 -0.62 6.58
C ASP A 22 -8.36 -1.10 6.67
N ALA A 23 -8.15 -2.33 7.16
CA ALA A 23 -6.84 -2.94 7.25
C ALA A 23 -6.18 -3.10 5.87
N VAL A 24 -6.94 -3.65 4.91
CA VAL A 24 -6.48 -3.83 3.53
C VAL A 24 -6.23 -2.47 2.87
N HIS A 25 -7.14 -1.52 3.05
CA HIS A 25 -7.01 -0.16 2.52
C HIS A 25 -5.72 0.51 3.00
N GLU A 26 -5.47 0.50 4.31
CA GLU A 26 -4.32 1.18 4.91
C GLU A 26 -3.01 0.48 4.55
N PHE A 27 -2.98 -0.86 4.52
CA PHE A 27 -1.82 -1.61 4.06
C PHE A 27 -1.49 -1.29 2.61
N GLU A 28 -2.48 -1.41 1.72
CA GLU A 28 -2.28 -1.21 0.28
C GLU A 28 -1.81 0.22 -0.02
N LYS A 29 -2.44 1.23 0.58
CA LYS A 29 -2.02 2.62 0.47
C LYS A 29 -0.56 2.82 0.90
N ARG A 30 -0.18 2.32 2.08
CA ARG A 30 1.20 2.47 2.60
C ARG A 30 2.21 1.77 1.72
N PHE A 31 1.87 0.58 1.23
CA PHE A 31 2.74 -0.19 0.36
C PHE A 31 2.99 0.53 -0.97
N ILE A 32 1.92 1.01 -1.62
CA ILE A 32 2.02 1.80 -2.86
C ILE A 32 2.87 3.06 -2.66
N VAL A 33 2.64 3.82 -1.58
CA VAL A 33 3.42 5.04 -1.28
C VAL A 33 4.90 4.71 -1.10
N LYS A 34 5.23 3.60 -0.41
CA LYS A 34 6.61 3.21 -0.16
C LYS A 34 7.32 2.81 -1.45
N VAL A 35 6.68 2.02 -2.32
CA VAL A 35 7.24 1.62 -3.61
C VAL A 35 7.37 2.83 -4.53
N LEU A 36 6.36 3.70 -4.59
CA LEU A 36 6.39 4.92 -5.40
C LEU A 36 7.55 5.85 -4.97
N GLY A 37 7.76 6.01 -3.66
CA GLY A 37 8.85 6.80 -3.11
C GLY A 37 10.23 6.19 -3.37
N ALA A 38 10.35 4.85 -3.40
CA ALA A 38 11.59 4.17 -3.74
C ALA A 38 11.95 4.23 -5.25
N ASN A 39 11.02 4.70 -6.08
CA ASN A 39 11.17 4.80 -7.53
C ASN A 39 11.02 6.25 -8.04
N ASP A 40 11.32 7.24 -7.19
CA ASP A 40 11.29 8.67 -7.53
C ASP A 40 9.98 9.14 -8.17
N GLY A 41 8.85 8.53 -7.79
CA GLY A 41 7.55 8.85 -8.37
C GLY A 41 7.31 8.29 -9.79
N SER A 42 8.20 7.44 -10.31
CA SER A 42 8.02 6.77 -11.60
C SER A 42 6.88 5.75 -11.55
N LEU A 43 5.75 6.08 -12.20
CA LEU A 43 4.56 5.23 -12.22
C LEU A 43 4.79 3.93 -12.98
N THR A 44 5.56 3.95 -14.07
CA THR A 44 5.83 2.75 -14.87
C THR A 44 6.63 1.74 -14.05
N ARG A 45 7.75 2.18 -13.45
CA ARG A 45 8.59 1.32 -12.62
C ARG A 45 7.88 0.85 -11.35
N THR A 46 7.07 1.72 -10.75
CA THR A 46 6.24 1.37 -9.58
C THR A 46 5.21 0.29 -9.95
N ALA A 47 4.54 0.42 -11.08
CA ALA A 47 3.56 -0.56 -11.57
C ALA A 47 4.21 -1.92 -11.85
N GLU A 48 5.39 -1.92 -12.47
CA GLU A 48 6.20 -3.12 -12.71
C GLU A 48 6.59 -3.83 -11.41
N ILE A 49 7.11 -3.10 -10.41
CA ILE A 49 7.51 -3.67 -9.11
C ILE A 49 6.31 -4.19 -8.32
N LEU A 50 5.18 -3.49 -8.38
CA LEU A 50 3.94 -3.93 -7.75
C LEU A 50 3.28 -5.10 -8.49
N GLY A 51 3.74 -5.44 -9.72
CA GLY A 51 3.13 -6.48 -10.54
C GLY A 51 1.71 -6.14 -11.01
N ILE A 52 1.38 -4.85 -11.13
CA ILE A 52 0.05 -4.38 -11.55
C ILE A 52 0.13 -3.50 -12.78
N HIS A 53 -0.96 -3.41 -13.54
CA HIS A 53 -1.01 -2.48 -14.66
C HIS A 53 -0.95 -1.01 -14.18
N ARG A 54 -0.26 -0.15 -14.92
CA ARG A 54 -0.11 1.29 -14.59
C ARG A 54 -1.46 2.01 -14.42
N ASN A 55 -2.49 1.62 -15.18
CA ASN A 55 -3.84 2.18 -15.04
C ASN A 55 -4.47 1.81 -13.69
N THR A 56 -4.27 0.57 -13.23
CA THR A 56 -4.70 0.12 -11.90
C THR A 56 -4.01 0.91 -10.80
N LEU A 57 -2.68 1.11 -10.93
CA LEU A 57 -1.93 1.95 -10.00
C LEU A 57 -2.49 3.39 -9.96
N THR A 58 -2.75 3.98 -11.12
CA THR A 58 -3.26 5.36 -11.22
C THR A 58 -4.64 5.50 -10.58
N ARG A 59 -5.54 4.53 -10.82
CA ARG A 59 -6.86 4.46 -10.15
C ARG A 59 -6.72 4.38 -8.63
N LYS A 60 -5.89 3.45 -8.14
CA LYS A 60 -5.62 3.28 -6.70
C LYS A 60 -5.01 4.53 -6.07
N MET A 61 -4.11 5.22 -6.77
CA MET A 61 -3.58 6.50 -6.30
C MET A 61 -4.67 7.57 -6.14
N GLY A 62 -5.64 7.61 -7.05
CA GLY A 62 -6.82 8.47 -6.93
C GLY A 62 -7.70 8.11 -5.73
N GLU A 63 -8.02 6.83 -5.56
CA GLU A 63 -8.82 6.31 -4.45
C GLU A 63 -8.19 6.60 -3.09
N TYR A 64 -6.88 6.40 -2.97
CA TYR A 64 -6.12 6.63 -1.73
C TYR A 64 -5.65 8.07 -1.55
N LYS A 65 -5.99 8.98 -2.47
CA LYS A 65 -5.55 10.38 -2.48
C LYS A 65 -4.03 10.53 -2.37
N ILE A 66 -3.28 9.62 -3.00
CA ILE A 66 -1.81 9.63 -3.02
C ILE A 66 -1.35 10.71 -3.99
N LYS A 67 -0.67 11.74 -3.48
CA LYS A 67 -0.05 12.78 -4.31
C LYS A 67 1.31 12.31 -4.83
N LYS A 68 1.59 12.60 -6.10
CA LYS A 68 2.96 12.55 -6.60
C LYS A 68 3.79 13.55 -5.79
N ARG A 69 4.94 13.14 -5.27
CA ARG A 69 5.95 14.12 -4.83
C ARG A 69 6.44 14.83 -6.09
N SER A 70 6.06 16.09 -6.23
CA SER A 70 6.59 17.05 -7.20
C SER A 70 7.83 17.72 -6.64
#